data_AF-A0A821TLN2-F1
#
_entry.id   AF-A0A821TLN2-F1
#
_cell.length_a   1.000
_cell.length_b   1.000
_cell.length_c   1.000
_cell.angle_alpha   90.00
_cell.angle_beta   90.00
_cell.angle_gamma   90.00
#
_symmetry.space_group_name_H-M   'P 1'
#
loop_
_entity.id
_entity.type
_entity.pdbx_description
1 polymer ?
#
loop_
_entity_poly.entity_id
_entity_poly.type
_entity_poly.pdbx_seq_one_letter_code
_entity_poly.pdbx_strand_id
1 'polypeptide(L)' 'VKGLGSIAPNLKNGVKLDNDALVPMGPAEGTDVVNSKGYTLNYNEYIVYDTKQ' A
#
# COMPACT_ATOMS: atom_id res chain seq x y z
N VAL A 1 4.38 3.88 -9.58
CA VAL A 1 5.48 3.63 -8.61
C VAL A 1 4.88 3.42 -7.23
N LYS A 2 5.54 2.61 -6.38
CA LYS A 2 5.12 2.37 -4.99
C LYS A 2 6.28 2.60 -4.04
N GLY A 3 6.17 3.61 -3.18
CA GLY A 3 7.01 3.74 -1.99
C GLY A 3 6.57 2.68 -0.97
N LEU A 4 7.50 1.84 -0.52
CA LEU A 4 7.20 0.75 0.41
C LEU A 4 7.33 1.23 1.86
N GLY A 5 6.23 1.14 2.60
CA GLY A 5 6.19 1.41 4.03
C GLY A 5 6.25 0.15 4.88
N SER A 6 6.69 0.29 6.13
CA SER A 6 6.75 -0.77 7.13
C SER A 6 5.37 -1.22 7.65
N ILE A 7 4.34 -0.41 7.45
CA ILE A 7 2.95 -0.68 7.82
C ILE A 7 2.02 -0.55 6.60
N ALA A 8 1.15 -1.53 6.38
CA ALA A 8 0.14 -1.49 5.31
C ALA A 8 -1.08 -2.37 5.61
N PRO A 9 -2.23 -2.17 4.93
CA PRO A 9 -3.34 -3.10 5.00
C PRO A 9 -2.99 -4.49 4.46
N ASN A 10 -3.53 -5.54 5.09
CA ASN A 10 -3.49 -6.89 4.53
C ASN A 10 -4.44 -6.99 3.34
N LEU A 11 -3.93 -7.25 2.13
CA LEU A 11 -4.78 -7.37 0.95
C LEU A 11 -5.75 -8.57 1.01
N LYS A 12 -5.53 -9.54 1.91
CA LYS A 12 -6.52 -10.60 2.19
C LYS A 12 -7.82 -10.06 2.79
N ASN A 13 -7.77 -8.90 3.44
CA ASN A 13 -8.96 -8.21 3.95
C ASN A 13 -9.58 -7.29 2.89
N GLY A 14 -9.00 -7.23 1.70
CA GLY A 14 -9.47 -6.37 0.62
C GLY A 14 -10.87 -6.76 0.16
N VAL A 15 -11.69 -5.74 -0.11
CA VAL A 15 -13.06 -5.90 -0.64
C VAL A 15 -13.10 -5.31 -2.03
N LYS A 16 -13.74 -5.99 -2.98
CA LYS A 16 -14.07 -5.40 -4.28
C LYS A 16 -15.42 -4.71 -4.21
N LEU A 17 -15.49 -3.47 -4.70
CA LEU A 17 -16.75 -2.78 -4.91
C LEU A 17 -17.37 -3.18 -6.26
N ASP A 18 -18.61 -2.75 -6.51
CA ASP A 18 -19.39 -3.09 -7.72
C ASP A 18 -18.71 -2.67 -9.03
N ASN A 19 -17.76 -1.74 -8.98
CA ASN A 19 -16.95 -1.27 -10.11
C ASN A 19 -15.59 -1.99 -10.22
N ASP A 20 -15.43 -3.15 -9.57
CA ASP A 20 -14.21 -3.96 -9.50
C ASP A 20 -13.01 -3.29 -8.79
N ALA A 21 -13.17 -2.08 -8.25
CA ALA A 21 -12.10 -1.43 -7.50
C ALA A 21 -11.84 -2.18 -6.18
N LEU A 22 -10.56 -2.53 -5.96
CA LEU A 22 -10.12 -3.15 -4.71
C LEU A 22 -9.93 -2.08 -3.63
N VAL A 23 -10.66 -2.20 -2.53
CA VAL A 23 -10.51 -1.37 -1.34
C VAL A 23 -9.62 -2.11 -0.34
N PRO A 24 -8.39 -1.62 -0.06
CA PRO A 24 -7.48 -2.25 0.90
C PRO A 24 -7.92 -1.92 2.33
N MET A 25 -8.87 -2.70 2.85
CA MET A 25 -9.43 -2.52 4.19
C MET A 25 -8.41 -2.80 5.29
N GLY A 26 -8.54 -2.08 6.41
CA GLY A 26 -7.75 -2.33 7.60
C GLY A 26 -8.08 -3.67 8.31
N PRO A 27 -7.46 -3.93 9.48
CA PRO A 27 -6.44 -3.11 10.11
C PRO A 27 -5.12 -3.09 9.33
N ALA A 28 -4.28 -2.11 9.61
CA ALA A 28 -2.92 -2.11 9.08
C ALA A 28 -2.01 -3.05 9.90
N GLU A 29 -1.11 -3.74 9.22
CA GLU A 29 -0.18 -4.72 9.78
C GLU A 29 1.25 -4.46 9.29
N GLY A 30 2.23 -5.12 9.92
CA GLY A 30 3.62 -5.05 9.51
C GLY A 30 3.85 -5.70 8.14
N THR A 31 4.69 -5.08 7.31
CA THR A 31 4.99 -5.54 5.94
C THR A 31 6.37 -6.19 5.78
N ASP A 32 7.13 -6.26 6.87
CA ASP A 32 8.56 -6.66 6.91
C ASP A 32 9.50 -5.81 6.03
N VAL A 33 9.00 -4.68 5.50
CA VAL A 33 9.83 -3.75 4.73
C VAL A 33 10.78 -3.03 5.69
N VAL A 34 12.08 -3.15 5.41
CA VAL A 34 13.14 -2.43 6.10
C VAL A 34 14.19 -1.97 5.09
N ASN A 35 14.49 -0.67 5.09
CA ASN A 35 15.60 -0.10 4.35
C ASN A 35 16.89 -0.22 5.17
N SER A 36 17.80 -1.10 4.77
CA SER A 36 19.06 -1.34 5.48
C SER A 36 20.07 -0.19 5.40
N LYS A 37 19.81 0.83 4.57
CA LYS A 37 20.73 1.94 4.30
C LYS A 37 20.20 3.30 4.78
N GLY A 38 19.09 3.33 5.52
CA GLY A 38 18.53 4.59 6.01
C GLY A 38 17.08 4.48 6.46
N TYR A 39 16.33 5.56 6.26
CA TYR A 39 14.94 5.63 6.68
C TYR A 39 14.05 4.68 5.86
N THR A 40 13.11 4.04 6.54
CA THR A 40 12.02 3.26 5.95
C THR A 40 10.73 4.05 6.13
N LEU A 41 9.95 4.23 5.05
CA LEU A 41 8.66 4.90 5.14
C LEU A 41 7.75 4.17 6.15
N ASN A 42 6.89 4.91 6.84
CA ASN A 42 5.92 4.29 7.75
C ASN A 42 4.81 3.58 6.97
N TYR A 43 4.31 4.20 5.89
CA TYR A 43 3.18 3.70 5.10
C TYR A 43 3.51 3.68 3.60
N ASN A 44 2.74 2.90 2.85
CA ASN A 44 2.88 2.86 1.40
C ASN A 44 2.38 4.16 0.76
N GLU A 45 3.06 4.61 -0.29
CA GLU A 45 2.61 5.70 -1.17
C GLU A 45 2.59 5.22 -2.62
N TYR A 46 1.55 5.59 -3.37
CA TYR A 46 1.38 5.20 -4.77
C TYR A 46 1.40 6.45 -5.65
N ILE A 47 2.25 6.44 -6.68
CA ILE A 47 2.43 7.55 -7.61
C ILE A 47 2.11 7.06 -9.03
N VAL A 48 1.22 7.76 -9.70
CA VAL A 48 0.94 7.62 -11.15
C VAL A 48 1.48 8.86 -11.88
N TYR A 49 1.85 8.69 -13.15
CA TYR A 49 2.48 9.75 -13.94
C TYR A 49 1.65 10.16 -15.16
N ASP A 50 0.61 9.39 -15.51
CA ASP A 50 -0.38 9.74 -16.51
C ASP A 50 -1.70 10.07 -15.82
N THR A 51 -2.31 11.20 -16.18
CA THR A 51 -3.58 11.66 -15.59
C THR A 51 -4.78 10.83 -16.03
N LYS A 52 -4.60 9.89 -16.97
CA LYS A 52 -5.63 8.94 -17.39
C LYS A 52 -5.70 7.69 -16.52
N GLN A 53 -4.81 7.55 -15.54
CA GLN A 53 -4.81 6.49 -14.53
C GLN A 53 -5.60 6.94 -13.31
#